data_AF-A0A7W3PH77-F1
#
_entry.id   AF-A0A7W3PH77-F1
#
_cell.length_a   1.000
_cell.length_b   1.000
_cell.length_c   1.000
_cell.angle_alpha   90.00
_cell.angle_beta   90.00
_cell.angle_gamma   90.00
#
_symmetry.space_group_name_H-M   'P 1'
#
loop_
_entity.id
_entity.type
_entity.pdbx_description
1 polymer ?
#
loop_
_entity_poly.entity_id
_entity_poly.type
_entity_poly.pdbx_seq_one_letter_code
_entity_poly.pdbx_strand_id
1 'polypeptide(L)'
;MDTTASGTEQPPALGARPGSATGRLRTERVARLPKAPRFYLTYLSLPHDGDDPSLPLGVCLVLQSIGGRDPRRVEVQLPDGTVRGTQRLRRGSMIGIATAAELQAVVDLGTVFVDWTSRDGVQRTTWLRVPPVPARYRDRSAR
;
A
#
# COMPACT_ATOMS: atom_id res chain seq x y z
N MET A 1 -50.52 19.16 64.88
CA MET A 1 -49.87 18.30 65.88
C MET A 1 -49.95 16.87 65.36
N ASP A 2 -48.88 16.10 65.61
CA ASP A 2 -48.70 14.65 65.49
C ASP A 2 -48.51 14.07 64.06
N THR A 3 -47.27 13.77 63.64
CA THR A 3 -46.41 12.57 63.94
C THR A 3 -46.99 11.32 63.25
N THR A 4 -46.35 10.75 62.23
CA THR A 4 -45.30 9.73 62.39
C THR A 4 -44.57 9.47 61.05
N ALA A 5 -43.25 9.41 61.10
CA ALA A 5 -42.37 8.89 60.04
C ALA A 5 -41.98 7.43 60.36
N SER A 6 -41.87 6.58 59.33
CA SER A 6 -41.05 5.35 59.19
C SER A 6 -41.70 4.49 58.10
N GLY A 7 -41.05 3.91 57.10
CA GLY A 7 -39.65 3.78 56.73
C GLY A 7 -39.56 2.79 55.54
N THR A 8 -38.44 2.86 54.81
CA THR A 8 -37.80 1.81 53.98
C THR A 8 -38.60 1.10 52.88
N GLU A 9 -38.20 1.29 51.61
CA GLU A 9 -37.40 0.29 50.86
C GLU A 9 -37.00 0.84 49.48
N GLN A 10 -35.72 0.67 49.13
CA GLN A 10 -35.19 0.88 47.79
C GLN A 10 -34.72 -0.48 47.26
N PRO A 11 -35.10 -0.84 46.03
CA PRO A 11 -34.19 -1.59 45.15
C PRO A 11 -34.24 -1.03 43.70
N PRO A 12 -33.53 -1.60 42.71
CA PRO A 12 -32.31 -1.07 42.16
C PRO A 12 -32.48 -0.39 40.79
N ALA A 13 -31.41 0.29 40.36
CA ALA A 13 -31.27 0.99 39.10
C ALA A 13 -31.55 0.12 37.86
N LEU A 14 -32.21 0.71 36.85
CA LEU A 14 -32.18 0.23 35.47
C LEU A 14 -31.83 1.37 34.53
N GLY A 15 -30.52 1.49 34.31
CA GLY A 15 -29.92 1.77 33.01
C GLY A 15 -30.45 2.98 32.25
N ALA A 16 -29.73 4.09 32.38
CA ALA A 16 -29.55 4.99 31.25
C ALA A 16 -29.17 4.12 30.02
N ARG A 17 -30.07 4.01 29.05
CA ARG A 17 -29.68 3.57 27.71
C ARG A 17 -28.81 4.69 27.16
N PRO A 18 -27.50 4.49 26.90
CA PRO A 18 -26.82 5.38 25.99
C PRO A 18 -27.55 5.23 24.66
N GLY A 19 -28.24 6.29 24.25
CA GLY A 19 -28.75 6.40 22.89
C GLY A 19 -27.58 6.08 21.99
N SER A 20 -27.68 4.96 21.27
CA SER A 20 -26.69 4.51 20.32
C SER A 20 -26.59 5.60 19.26
N ALA A 21 -25.67 6.54 19.47
CA ALA A 21 -25.18 7.42 18.44
C ALA A 21 -24.42 6.53 17.46
N THR A 22 -25.18 5.82 16.63
CA THR A 22 -24.73 5.33 15.34
C THR A 22 -24.41 6.59 14.55
N GLY A 23 -23.20 7.13 14.79
CA GLY A 23 -22.64 8.22 14.03
C GLY A 23 -22.85 7.89 12.58
N ARG A 24 -23.64 8.71 11.88
CA ARG A 24 -23.96 8.52 10.47
C ARG A 24 -22.63 8.36 9.73
N LEU A 25 -22.32 7.13 9.32
CA LEU A 25 -21.18 6.86 8.46
C LEU A 25 -21.42 7.63 7.17
N ARG A 26 -20.76 8.78 7.02
CA ARG A 26 -20.82 9.57 5.80
C ARG A 26 -20.11 8.78 4.72
N THR A 27 -20.87 8.26 3.77
CA THR A 27 -20.29 7.66 2.57
C THR A 27 -19.58 8.77 1.79
N GLU A 28 -18.26 8.81 1.88
CA GLU A 28 -17.44 9.67 1.05
C GLU A 28 -17.32 9.03 -0.35
N ARG A 29 -17.86 9.71 -1.37
CA ARG A 29 -17.65 9.30 -2.76
C ARG A 29 -16.28 9.78 -3.21
N VAL A 30 -15.28 8.90 -3.12
CA VAL A 30 -13.97 9.14 -3.73
C VAL A 30 -14.14 9.30 -5.24
N ALA A 31 -13.84 10.49 -5.76
CA ALA A 31 -13.88 10.75 -7.20
C ALA A 31 -12.86 9.82 -7.89
N ARG A 32 -13.35 8.91 -8.75
CA ARG A 32 -12.47 8.06 -9.55
C ARG A 32 -11.64 8.96 -10.47
N LEU A 33 -10.31 8.94 -10.30
CA LEU A 33 -9.43 9.73 -11.15
C LEU A 33 -9.51 9.20 -12.59
N PRO A 34 -9.96 10.00 -13.57
CA PRO A 34 -10.01 9.55 -14.95
C PRO A 34 -8.59 9.29 -15.46
N LYS A 35 -8.36 8.08 -16.00
CA LYS A 35 -7.05 7.62 -16.50
C LYS A 35 -5.95 7.66 -15.44
N ALA A 36 -6.22 7.19 -14.23
CA ALA A 36 -5.19 6.97 -13.21
C ALA A 36 -4.01 6.16 -13.78
N PRO A 37 -2.77 6.42 -13.33
CA PRO A 37 -1.62 5.60 -13.69
C PRO A 37 -1.91 4.12 -13.37
N ARG A 38 -1.46 3.24 -14.26
CA ARG A 38 -1.54 1.80 -14.07
C ARG A 38 -0.11 1.28 -14.02
N PHE A 39 0.17 0.55 -12.94
CA PHE A 39 1.47 -0.06 -12.73
C PHE A 39 1.35 -1.58 -12.70
N TYR A 40 2.47 -2.24 -12.95
CA TYR A 40 2.60 -3.68 -12.88
C TYR A 40 3.96 -4.04 -12.28
N LEU A 41 3.97 -4.98 -11.33
CA LEU A 41 5.20 -5.58 -10.82
C LEU A 41 5.55 -6.78 -11.69
N THR A 42 6.79 -6.83 -12.18
CA THR A 42 7.25 -7.92 -13.03
C THR A 42 8.71 -8.24 -12.78
N TYR A 43 9.09 -9.47 -13.11
CA TYR A 43 10.47 -9.93 -13.02
C TYR A 43 11.19 -9.73 -14.36
N LEU A 44 12.43 -9.24 -14.31
CA LEU A 44 13.33 -9.31 -15.45
C LEU A 44 13.69 -10.78 -15.75
N SER A 45 14.11 -11.04 -16.99
CA SER A 45 14.52 -12.40 -17.39
C SER A 45 15.81 -12.83 -16.68
N LEU A 46 16.75 -11.89 -16.53
CA LEU A 46 18.00 -12.02 -15.79
C LEU A 46 18.15 -10.81 -14.86
N PRO A 47 18.92 -10.91 -13.77
CA PRO A 47 19.30 -9.73 -13.00
C PRO A 47 19.94 -8.69 -13.92
N HIS A 48 19.61 -7.42 -13.67
CA HIS A 48 20.13 -6.28 -14.43
C HIS A 48 21.66 -6.26 -14.40
N ASP A 49 22.31 -6.19 -15.56
CA ASP A 49 23.76 -6.26 -15.71
C ASP A 49 24.43 -4.90 -15.97
N GLY A 50 23.64 -3.83 -16.04
CA GLY A 50 24.11 -2.45 -16.16
C GLY A 50 23.97 -1.84 -17.56
N ASP A 51 23.31 -2.52 -18.49
CA ASP A 51 23.02 -2.01 -19.84
C ASP A 51 22.08 -0.78 -19.83
N ASP A 52 21.11 -0.75 -18.92
CA ASP A 52 20.23 0.39 -18.63
C ASP A 52 20.68 1.15 -17.37
N PRO A 53 21.21 2.38 -17.49
CA PRO A 53 21.64 3.16 -16.33
C PRO A 53 20.49 3.62 -15.42
N SER A 54 19.23 3.49 -15.86
CA SER A 54 18.06 3.82 -15.05
C SER A 54 17.70 2.75 -14.02
N LEU A 55 18.29 1.56 -14.14
CA LEU A 55 18.08 0.45 -13.22
C LEU A 55 19.36 0.15 -12.41
N PRO A 56 19.26 -0.02 -11.09
CA PRO A 56 20.38 -0.50 -10.29
C PRO A 56 20.86 -1.89 -10.73
N LEU A 57 22.17 -2.13 -10.64
CA LEU A 57 22.78 -3.43 -10.92
C LEU A 57 22.17 -4.53 -10.05
N GLY A 58 21.95 -5.72 -10.63
CA GLY A 58 21.44 -6.90 -9.93
C GLY A 58 19.93 -6.88 -9.65
N VAL A 59 19.22 -5.82 -10.05
CA VAL A 59 17.76 -5.75 -9.93
C VAL A 59 17.11 -6.86 -10.74
N CYS A 60 16.15 -7.55 -10.14
CA CYS A 60 15.37 -8.60 -10.79
C CYS A 60 13.87 -8.35 -10.75
N LEU A 61 13.36 -7.55 -9.80
CA LEU A 61 11.95 -7.15 -9.72
C LEU A 61 11.84 -5.67 -10.06
N VAL A 62 10.94 -5.32 -10.98
CA VAL A 62 10.72 -3.96 -11.45
C VAL A 62 9.24 -3.55 -11.38
N LEU A 63 9.01 -2.26 -11.15
CA LEU A 63 7.71 -1.62 -11.31
C LEU A 63 7.64 -0.97 -12.68
N GLN A 64 6.72 -1.43 -13.53
CA GLN A 64 6.52 -0.89 -14.86
C GLN A 64 5.23 -0.07 -14.93
N SER A 65 5.29 1.10 -15.59
CA SER A 65 4.09 1.87 -15.94
C SER A 65 3.49 1.35 -17.25
N ILE A 66 2.28 0.81 -17.19
CA ILE A 66 1.61 0.15 -18.33
C ILE A 66 0.55 1.04 -19.00
N GLY A 67 0.15 2.15 -18.38
CA GLY A 67 -0.76 3.11 -18.98
C GLY A 67 -1.34 4.13 -18.00
N GLY A 68 -2.34 4.88 -18.47
CA GLY A 68 -2.89 6.01 -17.73
C GLY A 68 -2.12 7.30 -17.96
N ARG A 69 -2.37 8.32 -17.13
CA ARG A 69 -1.61 9.58 -17.14
C ARG A 69 -0.29 9.40 -16.40
N ASP A 70 0.78 9.98 -16.93
CA ASP A 70 2.07 9.96 -16.26
C ASP A 70 1.99 10.73 -14.92
N PRO A 71 2.36 10.09 -13.79
CA PRO A 71 2.47 10.74 -12.49
C PRO A 71 3.66 11.72 -12.49
N ARG A 72 3.64 12.71 -11.60
CA ARG A 72 4.77 13.63 -11.39
C ARG A 72 5.92 12.93 -10.67
N ARG A 73 5.59 12.09 -9.70
CA ARG A 73 6.51 11.33 -8.84
C ARG A 73 5.91 9.96 -8.57
N VAL A 74 6.75 8.93 -8.51
CA VAL A 74 6.38 7.57 -8.09
C VAL A 74 7.41 7.10 -7.10
N GLU A 75 6.95 6.53 -6.00
CA GLU A 75 7.78 6.00 -4.93
C GLU A 75 7.23 4.68 -4.43
N VAL A 76 8.14 3.82 -4.05
CA VAL A 76 7.88 2.53 -3.44
C VAL A 76 8.74 2.44 -2.20
N GLN A 77 8.08 2.26 -1.06
CA GLN A 77 8.77 1.98 0.19
C GLN A 77 8.96 0.47 0.32
N LEU A 78 10.21 0.06 0.56
CA LEU A 78 10.63 -1.32 0.73
C LEU A 78 10.63 -1.72 2.22
N PRO A 79 10.64 -3.02 2.52
CA PRO A 79 10.58 -3.52 3.91
C PRO A 79 11.71 -3.03 4.82
N ASP A 80 12.89 -2.75 4.26
CA ASP A 80 14.07 -2.22 4.97
C ASP A 80 13.99 -0.69 5.22
N GLY A 81 12.90 -0.05 4.81
CA GLY A 81 12.72 1.40 4.87
C GLY A 81 13.31 2.15 3.67
N THR A 82 13.99 1.47 2.74
CA THR A 82 14.51 2.07 1.52
C THR A 82 13.37 2.56 0.64
N VAL A 83 13.51 3.76 0.08
CA VAL A 83 12.57 4.32 -0.89
C VAL A 83 13.18 4.26 -2.29
N ARG A 84 12.51 3.54 -3.19
CA ARG A 84 12.84 3.50 -4.62
C ARG A 84 11.83 4.33 -5.38
N GLY A 85 12.28 5.26 -6.20
CA GLY A 85 11.36 6.16 -6.88
C GLY A 85 11.98 6.88 -8.05
N THR A 86 11.12 7.55 -8.81
CA THR A 86 11.55 8.39 -9.93
C THR A 86 10.61 9.58 -10.11
N GLN A 87 11.17 10.63 -10.71
CA GLN A 87 10.39 11.74 -11.24
C GLN A 87 9.86 11.33 -12.62
N ARG A 88 8.54 11.42 -12.79
CA ARG A 88 7.83 11.13 -14.05
C ARG A 88 8.09 9.74 -14.62
N LEU A 89 7.50 8.72 -14.00
CA LEU A 89 7.48 7.36 -14.58
C LEU A 89 6.55 7.31 -15.81
N ARG A 90 7.14 7.46 -16.99
CA ARG A 90 6.42 7.41 -18.27
C ARG A 90 5.93 5.99 -18.55
N ARG A 91 4.88 5.88 -19.36
CA ARG A 91 4.44 4.58 -19.91
C ARG A 91 5.61 3.86 -20.60
N GLY A 92 5.77 2.57 -20.29
CA GLY A 92 6.84 1.71 -20.81
C GLY A 92 8.11 1.73 -19.96
N SER A 93 8.34 2.80 -19.18
CA SER A 93 9.49 2.90 -18.29
C SER A 93 9.32 2.06 -17.02
N MET A 94 10.46 1.78 -16.38
CA MET A 94 10.57 0.87 -15.24
C MET A 94 11.31 1.54 -14.08
N ILE A 95 11.08 1.05 -12.86
CA ILE A 95 11.87 1.36 -11.66
C ILE A 95 12.32 0.03 -11.05
N GLY A 96 13.58 -0.06 -10.64
CA GLY A 96 14.08 -1.21 -9.89
C GLY A 96 13.51 -1.25 -8.47
N ILE A 97 12.91 -2.38 -8.11
CA ILE A 97 12.26 -2.58 -6.81
C ILE A 97 13.08 -3.48 -5.90
N ALA A 98 13.57 -4.61 -6.41
CA ALA A 98 14.39 -5.52 -5.62
C ALA A 98 15.48 -6.17 -6.46
N THR A 99 16.65 -6.29 -5.86
CA THR A 99 17.72 -7.21 -6.26
C THR A 99 17.40 -8.64 -5.84
N ALA A 100 18.19 -9.61 -6.31
CA ALA A 100 18.05 -11.00 -5.90
C ALA A 100 18.17 -11.19 -4.38
N ALA A 101 19.04 -10.41 -3.71
CA ALA A 101 19.24 -10.48 -2.27
C ALA A 101 18.07 -9.91 -1.47
N GLU A 102 17.43 -8.85 -1.98
CA GLU A 102 16.28 -8.20 -1.33
C GLU A 102 14.95 -8.93 -1.63
N LEU A 103 14.96 -9.85 -2.59
CA LEU A 103 13.73 -10.40 -3.17
C LEU A 103 12.85 -11.12 -2.15
N GLN A 104 13.45 -11.91 -1.26
CA GLN A 104 12.69 -12.68 -0.28
C GLN A 104 11.91 -11.76 0.68
N ALA A 105 12.53 -10.68 1.15
CA ALA A 105 11.87 -9.72 2.04
C ALA A 105 10.65 -9.06 1.39
N VAL A 106 10.74 -8.72 0.09
CA VAL A 106 9.61 -8.17 -0.65
C VAL A 106 8.51 -9.22 -0.86
N VAL A 107 8.89 -10.47 -1.10
CA VAL A 107 7.94 -11.59 -1.27
C VAL A 107 7.19 -11.88 0.03
N ASP A 108 7.87 -11.85 1.17
CA ASP A 108 7.28 -12.07 2.49
C ASP A 108 6.24 -10.99 2.84
N LEU A 109 6.40 -9.76 2.33
CA LEU A 109 5.40 -8.70 2.44
C LEU A 109 4.14 -9.01 1.61
N GLY A 110 4.29 -9.70 0.47
CA GLY A 110 3.22 -10.13 -0.44
C GLY A 110 2.48 -9.01 -1.18
N THR A 111 2.59 -7.75 -0.72
CA THR A 111 1.94 -6.58 -1.32
C THR A 111 2.85 -5.36 -1.22
N VAL A 112 3.04 -4.64 -2.32
CA VAL A 112 3.84 -3.42 -2.38
C VAL A 112 2.92 -2.22 -2.51
N PHE A 113 3.18 -1.17 -1.73
CA PHE A 113 2.50 0.12 -1.84
C PHE A 113 3.30 1.04 -2.76
N VAL A 114 2.60 1.62 -3.72
CA VAL A 114 3.14 2.56 -4.70
C VAL A 114 2.47 3.90 -4.44
N ASP A 115 3.25 4.82 -3.89
CA ASP A 115 2.85 6.21 -3.74
C ASP A 115 3.14 6.97 -5.02
N TRP A 116 2.19 7.77 -5.47
CA TRP A 116 2.35 8.56 -6.67
C TRP A 116 1.63 9.90 -6.55
N THR A 117 2.24 10.92 -7.14
CA THR A 117 1.69 12.26 -7.18
C THR A 117 1.06 12.50 -8.55
N SER A 118 -0.22 12.87 -8.57
CA SER A 118 -0.92 13.20 -9.80
C SER A 118 -0.45 14.52 -10.42
N ARG A 119 -0.91 14.83 -11.64
CA ARG A 119 -0.56 16.09 -12.30
C ARG A 119 -1.06 17.34 -11.58
N ASP A 120 -2.14 17.26 -10.83
CA ASP A 120 -2.70 18.29 -9.95
C ASP A 120 -1.98 18.37 -8.59
N GLY A 121 -0.95 17.55 -8.35
CA GLY A 121 -0.13 17.62 -7.14
C GLY A 121 -0.66 16.80 -5.96
N VAL A 122 -1.79 16.12 -6.12
CA VAL A 122 -2.38 15.30 -5.06
C VAL A 122 -1.65 13.95 -4.97
N GLN A 123 -1.19 13.61 -3.76
CA GLN A 123 -0.58 12.32 -3.46
C GLN A 123 -1.64 11.24 -3.29
N ARG A 124 -1.39 10.07 -3.88
CA ARG A 124 -2.27 8.90 -3.83
C ARG A 124 -1.43 7.65 -3.72
N THR A 125 -2.05 6.58 -3.23
CA THR A 125 -1.42 5.28 -3.08
C THR A 125 -2.19 4.26 -3.90
N THR A 126 -1.48 3.34 -4.53
CA THR A 126 -2.04 2.09 -5.06
C THR A 126 -1.23 0.92 -4.54
N TRP A 127 -1.83 -0.25 -4.47
CA TRP A 127 -1.16 -1.45 -3.97
C TRP A 127 -1.12 -2.49 -5.07
N LEU A 128 -0.03 -3.24 -5.10
CA LEU A 128 0.20 -4.30 -6.08
C LEU A 128 0.57 -5.58 -5.34
N ARG A 129 -0.03 -6.70 -5.74
CA ARG A 129 0.41 -8.01 -5.26
C ARG A 129 1.80 -8.29 -5.81
N VAL A 130 2.66 -8.85 -4.97
CA VAL A 130 3.95 -9.36 -5.42
C VAL A 130 3.68 -10.63 -6.24
N PRO A 131 4.13 -10.69 -7.51
CA PRO A 131 3.94 -11.88 -8.33
C PRO A 131 4.70 -13.08 -7.76
N PRO A 132 4.26 -14.33 -8.02
CA PRO A 132 4.99 -15.51 -7.58
C PRO A 132 6.42 -15.51 -8.10
N VAL A 133 7.38 -15.87 -7.23
CA VAL A 133 8.80 -15.89 -7.59
C VAL A 133 9.05 -16.94 -8.68
N PRO A 134 9.60 -16.55 -9.84
CA PRO A 134 9.98 -17.48 -10.89
C PRO A 134 11.07 -18.44 -10.42
N ALA A 135 11.04 -19.68 -10.90
CA ALA A 135 11.97 -20.73 -10.45
C ALA A 135 13.46 -20.34 -10.53
N ARG A 136 13.84 -19.51 -11.52
CA ARG A 136 15.21 -19.00 -11.70
C ARG A 136 15.71 -18.09 -10.57
N TYR A 137 14.81 -17.50 -9.80
CA TYR A 137 15.12 -16.63 -8.66
C TYR A 137 14.80 -17.29 -7.32
N ARG A 138 14.33 -18.55 -7.33
CA ARG A 138 14.16 -19.29 -6.08
C ARG A 138 15.53 -19.74 -5.64
N ASP A 139 15.93 -19.27 -4.46
CA ASP A 139 17.18 -19.72 -3.85
C ASP A 139 17.11 -21.25 -3.65
N ARG A 140 18.09 -21.98 -4.17
CA ARG A 140 18.21 -23.43 -3.95
C ARG A 140 18.74 -23.76 -2.56
N SER A 141 19.22 -22.76 -1.83
CA SER A 141 19.90 -22.90 -0.54
C SER A 141 18.96 -23.10 0.65
N ALA A 142 17.64 -23.07 0.43
CA ALA A 142 16.62 -23.31 1.46
C ALA A 142 16.07 -24.75 1.47
N ARG A 143 16.85 -25.73 0.98
CA ARG A 143 16.53 -27.17 1.09
C ARG A 143 17.57 -27.89 1.93
#